data_AF-A0A2C9KLI0-F1
#
_entry.id   AF-A0A2C9KLI0-F1
#
_cell.length_a   1.000
_cell.length_b   1.000
_cell.length_c   1.000
_cell.angle_alpha   90.00
_cell.angle_beta   90.00
_cell.angle_gamma   90.00
#
_symmetry.space_group_name_H-M   'P 1'
#
loop_
_entity.id
_entity.type
_entity.pdbx_description
1 polymer ?
#
loop_
_entity_poly.entity_id
_entity_poly.type
_entity_poly.pdbx_seq_one_letter_code
_entity_poly.pdbx_strand_id
1 'polypeptide(L)'
;MYCVRIASKLCLLITCLSLVMKYVDCQMCQRGLTYHRHTHTCLAVFNWLKTHEEADIHCANLSSAGHLVYILDAETNDFITNSLLHDGSWYHIGLKDSYTNGVYKWTNGMIANYTHFNANHRPDASRVYVLMSTKGWMESYNFATQFICQTSSERNEFFFLNGSIFDNNTSETIALDKIVWNCGTYDVKDHQIELVYRQTDGKIINLQYVFGNNMSHVMYPGCDGSGVYVCRIIDQVNLKVVSLEGILKVRCNATYCNAEHANQNLRVDGSTGYTEAKFCVFIYPPPINLGLYKDRALNTLQRSKFNISFSYTDEISARGELHIQFYNMTSSDYGRYFIHATNSKTSWSRLYFNITGLFSLDKEM
;
A
#
# COMPACT_ATOMS: atom_id res chain seq x y z
N MET A 1 20.03 -15.99 1.40
CA MET A 1 18.71 -16.50 1.83
C MET A 1 17.70 -15.93 0.85
N TYR A 2 17.44 -16.65 -0.23
CA TYR A 2 16.76 -16.11 -1.42
C TYR A 2 15.28 -16.47 -1.39
N CYS A 3 14.42 -15.46 -1.52
CA CYS A 3 13.01 -15.64 -1.80
C CYS A 3 12.87 -16.16 -3.24
N VAL A 4 12.75 -17.48 -3.42
CA VAL A 4 12.60 -18.12 -4.73
C VAL A 4 11.12 -18.20 -5.09
N ARG A 5 10.73 -17.55 -6.20
CA ARG A 5 9.44 -17.72 -6.86
C ARG A 5 9.35 -19.15 -7.42
N ILE A 6 8.37 -19.94 -6.98
CA ILE A 6 7.93 -21.12 -7.73
C ILE A 6 6.80 -20.68 -8.65
N ALA A 7 7.10 -20.55 -9.94
CA ALA A 7 6.09 -20.44 -10.99
C ALA A 7 5.70 -21.85 -11.43
N SER A 8 4.45 -22.26 -11.18
CA SER A 8 3.89 -23.50 -11.72
C SER A 8 2.96 -23.15 -12.89
N LYS A 9 3.44 -23.40 -14.12
CA LYS A 9 2.59 -23.42 -15.33
C LYS A 9 1.69 -24.68 -15.28
N LEU A 10 0.40 -24.50 -15.57
CA LEU A 10 -0.68 -25.49 -15.77
C LEU A 10 -0.20 -26.76 -16.55
N CYS A 11 -0.76 -27.97 -16.41
CA CYS A 11 -2.18 -28.32 -16.53
C CYS A 11 -2.42 -29.83 -16.32
N LEU A 12 -3.68 -30.17 -16.02
CA LEU A 12 -4.42 -31.43 -16.25
C LEU A 12 -4.43 -32.56 -15.19
N LEU A 13 -5.63 -32.66 -14.61
CA LEU A 13 -6.44 -33.86 -14.29
C LEU A 13 -6.27 -34.54 -12.92
N ILE A 14 -7.22 -34.12 -12.06
CA ILE A 14 -8.05 -34.95 -11.17
C ILE A 14 -7.39 -35.58 -9.94
N THR A 15 -7.88 -35.04 -8.80
CA THR A 15 -8.02 -35.62 -7.47
C THR A 15 -6.83 -35.66 -6.52
N CYS A 16 -7.16 -35.15 -5.33
CA CYS A 16 -6.64 -35.50 -4.02
C CYS A 16 -5.36 -34.78 -3.55
N LEU A 17 -5.57 -33.95 -2.52
CA LEU A 17 -4.63 -33.44 -1.52
C LEU A 17 -3.32 -32.83 -2.03
N SER A 18 -3.18 -31.52 -1.81
CA SER A 18 -1.96 -30.67 -1.78
C SER A 18 -2.22 -29.40 -2.63
N LEU A 19 -1.81 -28.19 -2.30
CA LEU A 19 -0.87 -27.67 -1.32
C LEU A 19 -1.52 -26.45 -0.65
N VAL A 20 -1.38 -26.30 0.66
CA VAL A 20 -1.41 -24.96 1.25
C VAL A 20 -0.19 -24.24 0.66
N MET A 21 -0.40 -23.38 -0.33
CA MET A 21 0.60 -22.40 -0.72
C MET A 21 0.90 -21.56 0.52
N LYS A 22 1.97 -21.88 1.24
CA LYS A 22 2.53 -20.96 2.23
C LYS A 22 2.99 -19.74 1.44
N TYR A 23 2.18 -18.70 1.43
CA TYR A 23 2.64 -17.36 1.12
C TYR A 23 3.80 -17.07 2.07
N VAL A 24 5.03 -17.05 1.54
CA VAL A 24 6.15 -16.43 2.24
C VAL A 24 5.93 -14.94 2.05
N ASP A 25 5.19 -14.36 2.98
CA ASP A 25 5.04 -12.91 3.06
C ASP A 25 6.43 -12.36 3.39
N CYS A 26 7.01 -11.55 2.49
CA CYS A 26 8.35 -10.99 2.68
C CYS A 26 8.25 -9.81 3.67
N GLN A 27 8.01 -10.13 4.94
CA GLN A 27 7.92 -9.14 6.01
C GLN A 27 9.29 -8.46 6.20
N MET A 28 9.29 -7.16 6.49
CA MET A 28 10.55 -6.44 6.77
C MET A 28 11.25 -6.98 8.02
N CYS A 29 10.49 -7.60 8.91
CA CYS A 29 10.94 -8.19 10.16
C CYS A 29 10.35 -9.58 10.34
N GLN A 30 11.06 -10.42 11.09
CA GLN A 30 10.54 -11.69 11.58
C GLN A 30 9.27 -11.48 12.39
N ARG A 31 8.37 -12.48 12.34
CA ARG A 31 7.11 -12.44 13.09
C ARG A 31 7.38 -12.16 14.57
N GLY A 32 6.71 -11.14 15.12
CA GLY A 32 6.85 -10.71 16.51
C GLY A 32 7.83 -9.57 16.73
N LEU A 33 8.54 -9.13 15.69
CA LEU A 33 9.36 -7.92 15.72
C LEU A 33 8.65 -6.76 15.01
N THR A 34 8.87 -5.55 15.52
CA THR A 34 8.33 -4.32 14.96
C THR A 34 9.40 -3.63 14.12
N TYR A 35 9.05 -3.27 12.88
CA TYR A 35 9.93 -2.55 11.99
C TYR A 35 10.10 -1.08 12.41
N HIS A 36 11.33 -0.64 12.61
CA HIS A 36 11.69 0.75 12.84
C HIS A 36 12.25 1.36 11.55
N ARG A 37 11.43 2.20 10.91
CA ARG A 37 11.70 2.74 9.57
C ARG A 37 12.93 3.62 9.51
N HIS A 38 13.17 4.43 10.55
CA HIS A 38 14.24 5.42 10.59
C HIS A 38 15.62 4.75 10.54
N THR A 39 15.83 3.70 11.32
CA THR A 39 17.10 2.96 11.37
C THR A 39 17.15 1.73 10.47
N HIS A 40 16.03 1.38 9.81
CA HIS A 40 15.89 0.14 9.05
C HIS A 40 16.22 -1.12 9.86
N THR A 41 15.76 -1.15 11.11
CA THR A 41 15.97 -2.27 12.04
C THR A 41 14.65 -2.87 12.50
N CYS A 42 14.74 -4.03 13.12
CA CYS A 42 13.62 -4.74 13.71
C CYS A 42 13.83 -4.81 15.21
N LEU A 43 12.82 -4.39 15.98
CA LEU A 43 12.88 -4.28 17.44
C LEU A 43 11.88 -5.22 18.09
N ALA A 44 12.24 -5.79 19.24
CA ALA A 44 11.32 -6.58 20.06
C ALA A 44 11.55 -6.32 21.55
N VAL A 45 10.45 -6.22 22.29
CA VAL A 45 10.44 -6.08 23.74
C VAL A 45 10.20 -7.45 24.36
N PHE A 46 11.07 -7.84 25.28
CA PHE A 46 10.97 -9.11 26.00
C PHE A 46 10.70 -8.86 27.48
N ASN A 47 9.59 -9.43 27.96
CA ASN A 47 9.19 -9.33 29.37
C ASN A 47 9.87 -10.39 30.26
N TRP A 48 10.84 -11.14 29.72
CA TRP A 48 11.65 -12.09 30.49
C TRP A 48 12.74 -11.36 31.26
N LEU A 49 12.98 -11.80 32.50
CA LEU A 49 13.99 -11.19 33.35
C LEU A 49 15.35 -11.81 33.04
N LYS A 50 16.29 -10.99 32.59
CA LYS A 50 17.67 -11.37 32.28
C LYS A 50 18.63 -10.29 32.77
N THR A 51 19.81 -10.72 33.21
CA THR A 51 20.94 -9.79 33.38
C THR A 51 21.29 -9.17 32.02
N HIS A 52 22.03 -8.06 32.02
CA HIS A 52 22.38 -7.36 30.79
C HIS A 52 23.11 -8.28 29.79
N GLU A 53 24.08 -9.07 30.25
CA GLU A 53 24.82 -10.03 29.41
C GLU A 53 23.93 -11.15 28.89
N GLU A 54 23.06 -11.71 29.73
CA GLU A 54 22.12 -12.75 29.31
C GLU A 54 21.12 -12.23 28.28
N ALA A 55 20.69 -10.97 28.41
CA ALA A 55 19.81 -10.30 27.47
C ALA A 55 20.52 -10.07 26.12
N ASP A 56 21.76 -9.60 26.13
CA ASP A 56 22.54 -9.41 24.90
C ASP A 56 22.80 -10.74 24.17
N ILE A 57 23.15 -11.80 24.91
CA ILE A 57 23.26 -13.17 24.37
C ILE A 57 21.92 -13.64 23.82
N HIS A 58 20.80 -13.33 24.48
CA HIS A 58 19.49 -13.67 23.98
C HIS A 58 19.21 -13.00 22.63
N CYS A 59 19.47 -11.69 22.52
CA CYS A 59 19.30 -10.96 21.27
C CYS A 59 20.18 -11.53 20.15
N ALA A 60 21.43 -11.86 20.45
CA ALA A 60 22.36 -12.50 19.49
C ALA A 60 21.90 -13.89 19.02
N ASN A 61 21.11 -14.61 19.82
CA ASN A 61 20.52 -15.89 19.44
C ASN A 61 19.25 -15.75 18.58
N LEU A 62 18.58 -14.59 18.59
CA LEU A 62 17.43 -14.33 17.72
C LEU A 62 17.87 -14.21 16.25
N SER A 63 19.06 -13.64 16.00
CA SER A 63 19.62 -13.50 14.65
C SER A 63 21.12 -13.21 14.74
N SER A 64 21.87 -13.52 13.69
CA SER A 64 23.33 -13.27 13.64
C SER A 64 23.73 -11.79 13.76
N ALA A 65 22.79 -10.86 13.57
CA ALA A 65 22.98 -9.42 13.75
C ALA A 65 22.21 -8.87 14.98
N GLY A 66 21.71 -9.75 15.85
CA GLY A 66 20.91 -9.38 17.01
C GLY A 66 21.77 -8.90 18.19
N HIS A 67 21.32 -7.85 18.86
CA HIS A 67 21.98 -7.28 20.05
C HIS A 67 20.96 -6.49 20.88
N LEU A 68 21.31 -6.10 22.11
CA LEU A 68 20.50 -5.12 22.86
C LEU A 68 20.38 -3.80 22.09
N VAL A 69 19.22 -3.16 22.11
CA VAL A 69 18.92 -1.99 21.26
C VAL A 69 19.92 -0.84 21.44
N TYR A 70 20.27 -0.18 20.32
CA TYR A 70 21.04 1.05 20.30
C TYR A 70 20.11 2.23 19.98
N ILE A 71 20.15 3.27 20.82
CA ILE A 71 19.29 4.43 20.67
C ILE A 71 20.17 5.63 20.34
N LEU A 72 20.35 5.90 19.06
CA LEU A 72 21.35 6.85 18.56
C LEU A 72 20.82 8.28 18.41
N ASP A 73 19.50 8.47 18.52
CA ASP A 73 18.82 9.75 18.38
C ASP A 73 17.45 9.77 19.09
N ALA A 74 16.85 10.97 19.13
CA ALA A 74 15.55 11.20 19.75
C ALA A 74 14.41 10.48 19.02
N GLU A 75 14.46 10.38 17.69
CA GLU A 75 13.44 9.69 16.90
C GLU A 75 13.33 8.21 17.27
N THR A 76 14.48 7.52 17.40
CA THR A 76 14.54 6.13 17.85
C THR A 76 14.05 5.98 19.29
N ASN A 77 14.43 6.91 20.19
CA ASN A 77 13.96 6.91 21.57
C ASN A 77 12.43 7.02 21.64
N ASP A 78 11.87 7.97 20.91
CA ASP A 78 10.44 8.26 20.91
C ASP A 78 9.64 7.16 20.22
N PHE A 79 10.18 6.52 19.20
CA PHE A 79 9.57 5.34 18.59
C PHE A 79 9.41 4.22 19.61
N ILE A 80 10.48 3.89 20.35
CA ILE A 80 10.46 2.81 21.34
C ILE A 80 9.47 3.14 22.46
N THR A 81 9.56 4.33 23.05
CA THR A 81 8.71 4.70 24.20
C THR A 81 7.23 4.78 23.84
N ASN A 82 6.88 5.32 22.66
CA ASN A 82 5.48 5.50 22.27
C ASN A 82 4.85 4.27 21.62
N SER A 83 5.66 3.44 20.93
CA SER A 83 5.13 2.35 20.09
C SER A 83 5.35 0.97 20.68
N LEU A 84 6.40 0.77 21.48
CA LEU A 84 6.79 -0.56 21.96
C LEU A 84 6.59 -0.74 23.47
N LEU A 85 6.72 0.35 24.24
CA LEU A 85 6.56 0.31 25.70
C LEU A 85 5.12 0.65 26.07
N HIS A 86 4.49 -0.19 26.90
CA HIS A 86 3.09 -0.04 27.30
C HIS A 86 2.90 0.05 28.82
N ASP A 87 3.99 -0.01 29.58
CA ASP A 87 3.98 0.06 31.03
C ASP A 87 5.05 1.05 31.55
N GLY A 88 5.21 1.09 32.87
CA GLY A 88 6.26 1.86 33.55
C GLY A 88 7.50 1.03 33.88
N SER A 89 7.71 -0.12 33.24
CA SER A 89 8.82 -1.04 33.53
C SER A 89 10.15 -0.50 33.01
N TRP A 90 11.23 -1.10 33.50
CA TRP A 90 12.60 -0.77 33.11
C TRP A 90 13.21 -1.89 32.27
N TYR A 91 13.79 -1.49 31.15
CA TYR A 91 14.30 -2.42 30.14
C TYR A 91 15.80 -2.23 29.94
N HIS A 92 16.56 -3.32 29.93
CA HIS A 92 17.95 -3.30 29.47
C HIS A 92 18.02 -2.82 28.02
N ILE A 93 18.93 -1.89 27.79
CA ILE A 93 19.38 -1.43 26.47
C ILE A 93 20.88 -1.69 26.35
N GLY A 94 21.47 -1.56 25.16
CA GLY A 94 22.87 -1.95 24.94
C GLY A 94 23.90 -0.97 25.53
N LEU A 95 23.50 -0.01 26.35
CA LEU A 95 24.37 1.07 26.83
C LEU A 95 24.95 0.75 28.21
N LYS A 96 26.26 0.91 28.35
CA LYS A 96 26.99 0.75 29.62
C LYS A 96 28.23 1.64 29.69
N ASP A 97 28.75 1.92 30.88
CA ASP A 97 29.98 2.71 31.09
C ASP A 97 31.06 1.97 31.89
N SER A 98 31.01 0.64 31.85
CA SER A 98 31.90 -0.29 32.58
C SER A 98 33.42 -0.04 32.55
N TYR A 99 33.93 0.76 31.61
CA TYR A 99 35.36 1.06 31.49
C TYR A 99 35.75 2.40 32.11
N THR A 100 34.88 3.41 32.05
CA THR A 100 35.18 4.76 32.52
C THR A 100 33.85 5.40 32.91
N ASN A 101 33.66 5.62 34.22
CA ASN A 101 32.43 6.18 34.78
C ASN A 101 32.05 7.47 34.04
N GLY A 102 30.82 7.54 33.52
CA GLY A 102 30.32 8.67 32.73
C GLY A 102 30.71 8.68 31.24
N VAL A 103 31.43 7.67 30.75
CA VAL A 103 31.70 7.47 29.31
C VAL A 103 30.93 6.26 28.82
N TYR A 104 29.71 6.51 28.36
CA TYR A 104 28.78 5.47 27.92
C TYR A 104 29.12 4.95 26.53
N LYS A 105 29.14 3.63 26.40
CA LYS A 105 29.37 2.89 25.17
C LYS A 105 28.28 1.86 24.93
N TRP A 106 27.88 1.73 23.68
CA TRP A 106 27.03 0.64 23.21
C TRP A 106 27.77 -0.70 23.25
N THR A 107 27.08 -1.84 23.20
CA THR A 107 27.73 -3.17 23.25
C THR A 107 28.70 -3.43 22.09
N ASN A 108 28.55 -2.72 20.96
CA ASN A 108 29.54 -2.70 19.86
C ASN A 108 30.75 -1.79 20.08
N GLY A 109 30.84 -1.11 21.23
CA GLY A 109 31.96 -0.24 21.61
C GLY A 109 31.86 1.22 21.15
N MET A 110 30.85 1.60 20.36
CA MET A 110 30.64 2.99 19.95
C MET A 110 30.29 3.87 21.17
N ILE A 111 30.91 5.03 21.27
CA ILE A 111 30.58 6.03 22.30
C ILE A 111 29.20 6.63 21.99
N ALA A 112 28.36 6.79 23.01
CA ALA A 112 27.04 7.39 22.84
C ALA A 112 27.14 8.90 22.67
N ASN A 113 26.62 9.41 21.56
CA ASN A 113 26.46 10.85 21.29
C ASN A 113 25.07 11.37 21.68
N TYR A 114 24.11 10.46 21.87
CA TYR A 114 22.76 10.75 22.33
C TYR A 114 22.50 10.00 23.63
N THR A 115 21.90 10.69 24.59
CA THR A 115 21.46 10.11 25.87
C THR A 115 20.15 10.73 26.32
N HIS A 116 19.29 9.95 26.98
CA HIS A 116 18.01 10.43 27.53
C HIS A 116 17.89 10.12 29.02
N PHE A 117 18.94 10.38 29.79
CA PHE A 117 18.91 10.17 31.24
C PHE A 117 17.87 11.04 31.93
N ASN A 118 17.29 10.53 33.01
CA ASN A 118 16.38 11.27 33.87
C ASN A 118 17.03 12.55 34.41
N ALA A 119 16.19 13.54 34.75
CA ALA A 119 16.64 14.77 35.37
C ALA A 119 17.51 14.48 36.62
N ASN A 120 18.61 15.23 36.77
CA ASN A 120 19.60 15.12 37.85
C ASN A 120 20.46 13.85 37.83
N HIS A 121 20.54 13.14 36.70
CA HIS A 121 21.48 12.03 36.52
C HIS A 121 22.93 12.43 36.83
N ARG A 122 23.64 11.56 37.54
CA ARG A 122 25.07 11.66 37.82
C ARG A 122 25.68 10.27 37.67
N PRO A 123 26.80 10.11 36.94
CA PRO A 123 27.43 8.81 36.76
C PRO A 123 27.87 8.17 38.08
N ASP A 124 27.44 6.94 38.32
CA ASP A 124 27.74 6.11 39.49
C ASP A 124 28.58 4.91 39.07
N ALA A 125 29.85 4.89 39.49
CA ALA A 125 30.80 3.84 39.13
C ALA A 125 30.38 2.43 39.62
N SER A 126 29.40 2.32 40.52
CA SER A 126 28.84 1.04 40.97
C SER A 126 27.69 0.53 40.10
N ARG A 127 27.15 1.37 39.19
CA ARG A 127 25.95 1.10 38.38
C ARG A 127 26.25 1.30 36.90
N VAL A 128 26.87 0.29 36.30
CA VAL A 128 27.46 0.46 34.97
C VAL A 128 26.50 0.21 33.80
N TYR A 129 25.30 -0.31 34.04
CA TYR A 129 24.34 -0.67 32.98
C TYR A 129 23.22 0.34 32.90
N VAL A 130 22.72 0.62 31.70
CA VAL A 130 21.63 1.58 31.52
C VAL A 130 20.33 0.85 31.23
N LEU A 131 19.28 1.28 31.93
CA LEU A 131 17.91 0.86 31.69
C LEU A 131 17.12 2.03 31.08
N MET A 132 16.19 1.73 30.19
CA MET A 132 15.22 2.71 29.69
C MET A 132 13.81 2.41 30.19
N SER A 133 12.99 3.46 30.29
CA SER A 133 11.54 3.39 30.50
C SER A 133 10.85 4.46 29.65
N THR A 134 9.53 4.52 29.72
CA THR A 134 8.72 5.60 29.13
C THR A 134 9.03 6.99 29.68
N LYS A 135 9.76 7.11 30.81
CA LYS A 135 10.09 8.39 31.46
C LYS A 135 11.53 8.86 31.23
N GLY A 136 12.38 8.02 30.65
CA GLY A 136 13.80 8.27 30.44
C GLY A 136 14.68 7.14 30.92
N TRP A 137 15.99 7.39 30.99
CA TRP A 137 17.02 6.39 31.24
C TRP A 137 17.64 6.54 32.64
N MET A 138 18.15 5.45 33.19
CA MET A 138 18.92 5.47 34.43
C MET A 138 20.02 4.40 34.45
N GLU A 139 21.06 4.67 35.24
CA GLU A 139 22.07 3.68 35.59
C GLU A 139 21.57 2.68 36.64
N SER A 140 22.03 1.44 36.49
CA SER A 140 21.60 0.30 37.27
C SER A 140 22.71 -0.73 37.49
N TYR A 141 22.52 -1.56 38.51
CA TYR A 141 23.26 -2.81 38.67
C TYR A 141 22.84 -3.84 37.63
N ASN A 142 23.63 -4.91 37.52
CA ASN A 142 23.33 -6.03 36.64
C ASN A 142 22.26 -6.98 37.21
N PHE A 143 21.06 -6.49 37.48
CA PHE A 143 19.97 -7.33 37.94
C PHE A 143 19.12 -7.83 36.78
N ALA A 144 18.41 -8.93 37.01
CA ALA A 144 17.54 -9.51 36.00
C ALA A 144 16.30 -8.62 35.77
N THR A 145 16.17 -8.06 34.57
CA THR A 145 14.99 -7.29 34.16
C THR A 145 14.62 -7.54 32.70
N GLN A 146 13.50 -6.95 32.28
CA GLN A 146 13.03 -6.94 30.90
C GLN A 146 14.06 -6.28 29.98
N PHE A 147 13.99 -6.50 28.68
CA PHE A 147 15.01 -6.00 27.75
C PHE A 147 14.47 -5.80 26.34
N ILE A 148 15.18 -5.00 25.54
CA ILE A 148 14.81 -4.69 24.17
C ILE A 148 15.92 -5.17 23.23
N CYS A 149 15.57 -6.04 22.30
CA CYS A 149 16.47 -6.49 21.26
C CYS A 149 16.29 -5.66 19.98
N GLN A 150 17.39 -5.51 19.25
CA GLN A 150 17.45 -4.99 17.90
C GLN A 150 18.12 -6.02 16.98
N THR A 151 17.65 -6.11 15.74
CA THR A 151 18.33 -6.81 14.63
C THR A 151 18.19 -6.03 13.33
N SER A 152 18.98 -6.39 12.32
CA SER A 152 18.82 -5.91 10.95
C SER A 152 17.48 -6.33 10.35
N SER A 153 16.90 -5.51 9.49
CA SER A 153 15.77 -5.93 8.64
C SER A 153 16.17 -7.14 7.76
N GLU A 154 15.20 -7.99 7.42
CA GLU A 154 15.42 -9.18 6.57
C GLU A 154 15.62 -8.83 5.09
N ARG A 155 15.35 -7.58 4.71
CA ARG A 155 15.37 -7.09 3.33
C ARG A 155 15.81 -5.64 3.31
N ASN A 156 16.62 -5.26 2.33
CA ASN A 156 17.05 -3.87 2.18
C ASN A 156 16.09 -3.07 1.32
N GLU A 157 15.19 -3.73 0.57
CA GLU A 157 14.32 -3.12 -0.42
C GLU A 157 13.01 -2.63 0.21
N PHE A 158 12.59 -1.41 -0.11
CA PHE A 158 11.35 -0.81 0.38
C PHE A 158 10.48 -0.27 -0.74
N PHE A 159 9.17 -0.27 -0.50
CA PHE A 159 8.19 0.38 -1.35
C PHE A 159 7.07 0.98 -0.50
N PHE A 160 7.01 2.31 -0.47
CA PHE A 160 6.07 3.08 0.34
C PHE A 160 5.13 3.92 -0.53
N LEU A 161 3.90 4.07 -0.04
CA LEU A 161 2.92 5.04 -0.52
C LEU A 161 2.59 5.98 0.62
N ASN A 162 2.80 7.28 0.44
CA ASN A 162 2.58 8.31 1.46
C ASN A 162 3.27 8.01 2.81
N GLY A 163 4.40 7.30 2.76
CA GLY A 163 5.18 6.89 3.94
C GLY A 163 4.74 5.56 4.58
N SER A 164 3.63 4.97 4.15
CA SER A 164 3.15 3.66 4.60
C SER A 164 3.67 2.54 3.70
N ILE A 165 3.93 1.36 4.28
CA ILE A 165 4.35 0.16 3.52
C ILE A 165 3.28 -0.19 2.50
N PHE A 166 3.67 -0.25 1.23
CA PHE A 166 2.78 -0.55 0.11
C PHE A 166 3.03 -1.93 -0.51
N ASP A 167 4.18 -2.54 -0.23
CA ASP A 167 4.51 -3.87 -0.74
C ASP A 167 3.51 -4.95 -0.31
N ASN A 168 2.95 -5.66 -1.29
CA ASN A 168 1.86 -6.62 -1.21
C ASN A 168 0.58 -6.10 -0.50
N ASN A 169 0.43 -4.77 -0.41
CA ASN A 169 -0.70 -4.13 0.26
C ASN A 169 -1.65 -3.48 -0.75
N THR A 170 -2.91 -3.38 -0.35
CA THR A 170 -3.90 -2.53 -1.03
C THR A 170 -4.04 -1.24 -0.25
N SER A 171 -3.96 -0.09 -0.92
CA SER A 171 -4.22 1.22 -0.33
C SER A 171 -5.25 1.98 -1.14
N GLU A 172 -5.96 2.89 -0.48
CA GLU A 172 -6.99 3.71 -1.11
C GLU A 172 -6.62 5.20 -1.04
N THR A 173 -6.92 5.93 -2.11
CA THR A 173 -6.80 7.39 -2.18
C THR A 173 -8.03 7.99 -2.85
N ILE A 174 -8.11 9.31 -3.00
CA ILE A 174 -9.16 10.00 -3.76
C ILE A 174 -8.55 10.50 -5.06
N ALA A 175 -9.32 10.52 -6.15
CA ALA A 175 -8.85 11.07 -7.41
C ALA A 175 -8.36 12.51 -7.24
N LEU A 176 -7.23 12.82 -7.88
CA LEU A 176 -6.52 14.10 -7.83
C LEU A 176 -5.90 14.46 -6.46
N ASP A 177 -5.94 13.56 -5.46
CA ASP A 177 -5.14 13.75 -4.25
C ASP A 177 -3.65 13.56 -4.56
N LYS A 178 -2.80 14.34 -3.89
CA LYS A 178 -1.36 14.16 -3.98
C LYS A 178 -0.96 12.84 -3.31
N ILE A 179 -0.28 11.98 -4.06
CA ILE A 179 0.40 10.80 -3.49
C ILE A 179 1.89 10.84 -3.78
N VAL A 180 2.67 10.21 -2.89
CA VAL A 180 4.12 10.12 -3.00
C VAL A 180 4.55 8.66 -2.89
N TRP A 181 5.12 8.14 -3.97
CA TRP A 181 5.78 6.85 -3.99
C TRP A 181 7.22 7.01 -3.53
N ASN A 182 7.68 6.09 -2.69
CA ASN A 182 9.09 5.97 -2.37
C ASN A 182 9.51 4.52 -2.60
N CYS A 183 10.54 4.32 -3.41
CA CYS A 183 11.02 3.02 -3.84
C CYS A 183 12.53 3.02 -3.76
N GLY A 184 13.13 1.92 -3.31
CA GLY A 184 14.59 1.83 -3.27
C GLY A 184 15.11 0.80 -2.29
N THR A 185 16.35 1.00 -1.89
CA THR A 185 17.09 0.14 -0.97
C THR A 185 17.76 0.96 0.12
N TYR A 186 18.00 0.34 1.28
CA TYR A 186 18.87 0.86 2.32
C TYR A 186 20.35 0.44 2.12
N ASP A 187 20.70 -0.16 0.98
CA ASP A 187 22.10 -0.44 0.63
C ASP A 187 22.86 0.87 0.32
N VAL A 188 24.17 0.86 0.55
CA VAL A 188 25.10 1.92 0.15
C VAL A 188 25.38 1.91 -1.35
N LYS A 189 25.05 0.81 -2.06
CA LYS A 189 25.25 0.67 -3.50
C LYS A 189 24.11 1.30 -4.30
N ASP A 190 24.47 1.90 -5.44
CA ASP A 190 23.50 2.37 -6.42
C ASP A 190 22.91 1.22 -7.22
N HIS A 191 21.60 1.30 -7.48
CA HIS A 191 20.82 0.33 -8.23
C HIS A 191 20.08 1.04 -9.35
N GLN A 192 19.68 0.30 -10.38
CA GLN A 192 18.66 0.78 -11.31
C GLN A 192 17.29 0.58 -10.68
N ILE A 193 16.56 1.68 -10.49
CA ILE A 193 15.25 1.68 -9.83
C ILE A 193 14.21 2.19 -10.83
N GLU A 194 13.16 1.39 -11.03
CA GLU A 194 12.02 1.72 -11.89
C GLU A 194 10.72 1.70 -11.08
N LEU A 195 9.95 2.76 -11.17
CA LEU A 195 8.54 2.76 -10.80
C LEU A 195 7.70 2.53 -12.04
N VAL A 196 6.92 1.45 -12.06
CA VAL A 196 6.04 1.12 -13.18
C VAL A 196 4.60 0.94 -12.73
N TYR A 197 3.67 1.35 -13.59
CA TYR A 197 2.25 1.09 -13.45
C TYR A 197 1.83 0.00 -14.46
N ARG A 198 1.27 -1.09 -13.95
CA ARG A 198 0.81 -2.24 -14.75
C ARG A 198 -0.70 -2.13 -14.93
N GLN A 199 -1.09 -1.86 -16.17
CA GLN A 199 -2.48 -1.90 -16.60
C GLN A 199 -2.94 -3.35 -16.79
N THR A 200 -4.25 -3.50 -16.85
CA THR A 200 -4.93 -4.79 -16.81
C THR A 200 -4.92 -5.53 -18.14
N ASP A 201 -4.71 -4.81 -19.24
CA ASP A 201 -4.36 -5.35 -20.55
C ASP A 201 -2.90 -5.86 -20.64
N GLY A 202 -2.17 -5.82 -19.53
CA GLY A 202 -0.76 -6.19 -19.44
C GLY A 202 0.19 -5.09 -19.90
N LYS A 203 -0.31 -3.92 -20.31
CA LYS A 203 0.54 -2.78 -20.69
C LYS A 203 1.25 -2.25 -19.45
N ILE A 204 2.55 -2.03 -19.60
CA ILE A 204 3.39 -1.46 -18.55
C ILE A 204 3.71 -0.03 -18.94
N ILE A 205 3.40 0.90 -18.04
CA ILE A 205 3.74 2.31 -18.16
C ILE A 205 4.88 2.59 -17.20
N ASN A 206 6.03 3.03 -17.72
CA ASN A 206 7.13 3.48 -16.88
C ASN A 206 6.81 4.89 -16.36
N LEU A 207 6.71 5.04 -15.04
CA LEU A 207 6.40 6.31 -14.40
C LEU A 207 7.67 7.12 -14.13
N GLN A 208 8.72 6.44 -13.66
CA GLN A 208 10.01 7.06 -13.41
C GLN A 208 11.13 6.01 -13.33
N TYR A 209 12.33 6.44 -13.71
CA TYR A 209 13.57 5.68 -13.63
C TYR A 209 14.64 6.53 -12.93
N VAL A 210 15.43 5.90 -12.04
CA VAL A 210 16.57 6.52 -11.35
C VAL A 210 17.71 5.50 -11.25
N PHE A 211 18.95 5.98 -11.36
CA PHE A 211 20.13 5.24 -10.91
C PHE A 211 20.59 5.82 -9.57
N GLY A 212 20.48 5.03 -8.50
CA GLY A 212 20.73 5.48 -7.14
C GLY A 212 20.27 4.44 -6.12
N ASN A 213 20.31 4.78 -4.83
CA ASN A 213 19.80 3.90 -3.77
C ASN A 213 18.30 4.10 -3.50
N ASN A 214 17.71 5.23 -3.85
CA ASN A 214 16.28 5.49 -3.67
C ASN A 214 15.70 6.44 -4.73
N MET A 215 14.36 6.49 -4.78
CA MET A 215 13.60 7.46 -5.55
C MET A 215 12.34 7.90 -4.81
N SER A 216 11.89 9.12 -5.10
CA SER A 216 10.57 9.62 -4.75
C SER A 216 9.83 10.10 -6.00
N HIS A 217 8.59 9.65 -6.19
CA HIS A 217 7.73 10.06 -7.31
C HIS A 217 6.42 10.66 -6.78
N VAL A 218 6.12 11.89 -7.17
CA VAL A 218 4.87 12.57 -6.83
C VAL A 218 3.89 12.42 -7.99
N MET A 219 2.66 12.01 -7.72
CA MET A 219 1.60 11.95 -8.72
C MET A 219 0.22 12.34 -8.17
N TYR A 220 -0.70 12.62 -9.10
CA TYR A 220 -2.09 12.96 -8.84
C TYR A 220 -2.97 11.99 -9.67
N PRO A 221 -3.34 10.81 -9.13
CA PRO A 221 -4.05 9.80 -9.90
C PRO A 221 -5.43 10.28 -10.34
N GLY A 222 -5.77 10.04 -11.61
CA GLY A 222 -7.13 10.09 -12.10
C GLY A 222 -7.93 8.85 -11.72
N CYS A 223 -9.18 8.76 -12.19
CA CYS A 223 -10.02 7.57 -12.04
C CYS A 223 -9.41 6.30 -12.63
N ASP A 224 -8.60 6.45 -13.68
CA ASP A 224 -7.84 5.40 -14.35
C ASP A 224 -6.53 5.04 -13.62
N GLY A 225 -6.20 5.75 -12.54
CA GLY A 225 -5.00 5.50 -11.74
C GLY A 225 -5.08 4.29 -10.81
N SER A 226 -6.24 3.62 -10.72
CA SER A 226 -6.36 2.38 -9.97
C SER A 226 -5.59 1.26 -10.68
N GLY A 227 -4.87 0.44 -9.92
CA GLY A 227 -4.19 -0.75 -10.46
C GLY A 227 -2.94 -1.15 -9.70
N VAL A 228 -2.08 -1.92 -10.36
CA VAL A 228 -0.86 -2.47 -9.75
C VAL A 228 0.32 -1.55 -10.03
N TYR A 229 0.96 -1.09 -8.96
CA TYR A 229 2.21 -0.33 -9.03
C TYR A 229 3.35 -1.23 -8.59
N VAL A 230 4.49 -1.13 -9.27
CA VAL A 230 5.64 -1.99 -9.05
C VAL A 230 6.90 -1.16 -8.95
N CYS A 231 7.59 -1.32 -7.84
CA CYS A 231 8.95 -0.87 -7.61
C CYS A 231 9.90 -2.00 -8.05
N ARG A 232 10.63 -1.81 -9.15
CA ARG A 232 11.63 -2.76 -9.64
C ARG A 232 13.02 -2.22 -9.31
N ILE A 233 13.84 -3.05 -8.68
CA ILE A 233 15.21 -2.73 -8.28
C ILE A 233 16.13 -3.75 -8.93
N ILE A 234 17.10 -3.28 -9.69
CA ILE A 234 17.99 -4.12 -10.49
C ILE A 234 19.44 -3.87 -10.02
N ASP A 235 20.04 -4.91 -9.43
CA ASP A 235 21.45 -4.96 -9.08
C ASP A 235 22.28 -5.14 -10.37
N GLN A 236 23.17 -4.19 -10.68
CA GLN A 236 24.00 -4.22 -11.89
C GLN A 236 25.09 -5.29 -11.85
N VAL A 237 25.56 -5.66 -10.66
CA VAL A 237 26.68 -6.60 -10.49
C VAL A 237 26.17 -8.04 -10.61
N ASN A 238 25.07 -8.35 -9.93
CA ASN A 238 24.53 -9.71 -9.88
C ASN A 238 23.38 -9.94 -10.86
N LEU A 239 22.94 -8.90 -11.57
CA LEU A 239 21.73 -8.89 -12.44
C LEU A 239 20.48 -9.38 -11.71
N LYS A 240 20.46 -9.27 -10.37
CA LYS A 240 19.34 -9.67 -9.53
C LYS A 240 18.26 -8.59 -9.64
N VAL A 241 17.05 -9.01 -9.98
CA VAL A 241 15.86 -8.14 -10.02
C VAL A 241 14.97 -8.44 -8.84
N VAL A 242 14.67 -7.40 -8.05
CA VAL A 242 13.66 -7.44 -6.98
C VAL A 242 12.48 -6.60 -7.43
N SER A 243 11.27 -7.13 -7.28
CA SER A 243 10.04 -6.45 -7.64
C SER A 243 9.10 -6.44 -6.43
N LEU A 244 8.76 -5.25 -5.97
CA LEU A 244 7.81 -5.00 -4.89
C LEU A 244 6.55 -4.42 -5.53
N GLU A 245 5.39 -5.00 -5.27
CA GLU A 245 4.15 -4.61 -5.93
C GLU A 245 3.02 -4.39 -4.94
N GLY A 246 2.13 -3.46 -5.24
CA GLY A 246 0.93 -3.23 -4.43
C GLY A 246 -0.20 -2.65 -5.28
N ILE A 247 -1.39 -2.61 -4.71
CA ILE A 247 -2.62 -2.19 -5.39
C ILE A 247 -3.07 -0.84 -4.86
N LEU A 248 -3.21 0.14 -5.77
CA LEU A 248 -3.85 1.41 -5.45
C LEU A 248 -5.29 1.39 -5.94
N LYS A 249 -6.23 1.72 -5.06
CA LYS A 249 -7.63 2.02 -5.40
C LYS A 249 -7.87 3.52 -5.32
N VAL A 250 -8.27 4.11 -6.43
CA VAL A 250 -8.58 5.54 -6.50
C VAL A 250 -10.08 5.70 -6.39
N ARG A 251 -10.55 6.27 -5.27
CA ARG A 251 -11.95 6.64 -5.10
C ARG A 251 -12.29 7.77 -6.04
N CYS A 252 -13.25 7.53 -6.91
CA CYS A 252 -13.70 8.53 -7.86
C CYS A 252 -15.14 8.25 -8.33
N ASN A 253 -15.82 9.33 -8.71
CA ASN A 253 -17.15 9.23 -9.32
C ASN A 253 -17.03 8.63 -10.73
N ALA A 254 -18.13 8.07 -11.25
CA ALA A 254 -18.10 7.44 -12.56
C ALA A 254 -17.60 8.41 -13.65
N THR A 255 -16.61 7.95 -14.41
CA THR A 255 -16.08 8.64 -15.60
C THR A 255 -15.97 7.62 -16.73
N TYR A 256 -16.18 8.04 -17.98
CA TYR A 256 -15.99 7.13 -19.10
C TYR A 256 -14.52 6.75 -19.26
N CYS A 257 -14.26 5.49 -19.63
CA CYS A 257 -12.90 5.04 -19.95
C CYS A 257 -12.29 5.78 -21.15
N ASN A 258 -13.15 6.24 -22.07
CA ASN A 258 -12.79 7.07 -23.21
C ASN A 258 -13.71 8.30 -23.22
N ALA A 259 -13.14 9.50 -23.32
CA ALA A 259 -13.87 10.76 -23.35
C ALA A 259 -14.90 10.84 -24.49
N GLU A 260 -14.66 10.13 -25.61
CA GLU A 260 -15.57 10.10 -26.75
C GLU A 260 -16.92 9.43 -26.44
N HIS A 261 -16.99 8.54 -25.44
CA HIS A 261 -18.24 7.90 -25.04
C HIS A 261 -19.29 8.89 -24.51
N ALA A 262 -18.88 10.07 -24.03
CA ALA A 262 -19.81 11.13 -23.62
C ALA A 262 -20.68 11.67 -24.77
N ASN A 263 -20.25 11.44 -26.02
CA ASN A 263 -20.95 11.86 -27.23
C ASN A 263 -21.49 10.67 -28.04
N GLN A 264 -21.48 9.46 -27.45
CA GLN A 264 -21.91 8.26 -28.15
C GLN A 264 -23.41 8.35 -28.50
N ASN A 265 -23.71 8.14 -29.78
CA ASN A 265 -25.07 8.06 -30.30
C ASN A 265 -25.48 6.59 -30.35
N LEU A 266 -26.31 6.17 -29.41
CA LEU A 266 -26.96 4.87 -29.42
C LEU A 266 -28.02 4.86 -30.54
N ARG A 267 -27.85 3.97 -31.52
CA ARG A 267 -28.84 3.79 -32.59
C ARG A 267 -29.86 2.76 -32.16
N VAL A 268 -31.14 3.12 -32.23
CA VAL A 268 -32.24 2.19 -31.95
C VAL A 268 -32.42 1.26 -33.14
N ASP A 269 -32.18 -0.04 -32.91
CA ASP A 269 -32.52 -1.09 -33.86
C ASP A 269 -34.01 -1.44 -33.69
N GLY A 270 -34.79 -1.25 -34.75
CA GLY A 270 -36.22 -1.52 -34.76
C GLY A 270 -36.58 -3.01 -34.86
N SER A 271 -35.61 -3.90 -35.10
CA SER A 271 -35.86 -5.31 -35.41
C SER A 271 -35.95 -6.23 -34.18
N THR A 272 -35.36 -5.85 -33.04
CA THR A 272 -35.15 -6.72 -31.87
C THR A 272 -36.11 -6.49 -30.71
N GLY A 273 -36.94 -5.43 -30.75
CA GLY A 273 -37.84 -5.04 -29.64
C GLY A 273 -37.16 -4.42 -28.42
N TYR A 274 -35.82 -4.50 -28.33
CA TYR A 274 -35.00 -3.84 -27.32
C TYR A 274 -33.68 -3.33 -27.92
N THR A 275 -33.11 -2.29 -27.32
CA THR A 275 -31.82 -1.70 -27.72
C THR A 275 -30.83 -1.77 -26.55
N GLU A 276 -29.65 -2.33 -26.76
CA GLU A 276 -28.61 -2.44 -25.74
C GLU A 276 -27.53 -1.36 -25.88
N ALA A 277 -27.10 -0.81 -24.75
CA ALA A 277 -25.96 0.10 -24.66
C ALA A 277 -24.99 -0.40 -23.59
N LYS A 278 -23.70 -0.38 -23.92
CA LYS A 278 -22.61 -0.74 -23.02
C LYS A 278 -21.62 0.40 -22.94
N PHE A 279 -21.34 0.87 -21.74
CA PHE A 279 -20.39 1.95 -21.50
C PHE A 279 -19.29 1.50 -20.56
N CYS A 280 -18.05 1.56 -21.02
CA CYS A 280 -16.89 1.40 -20.15
C CYS A 280 -16.76 2.63 -19.25
N VAL A 281 -16.67 2.40 -17.95
CA VAL A 281 -16.45 3.45 -16.94
C VAL A 281 -15.39 3.05 -15.93
N PHE A 282 -14.68 4.05 -15.41
CA PHE A 282 -13.93 3.95 -14.16
C PHE A 282 -14.80 4.46 -13.02
N ILE A 283 -14.98 3.66 -11.97
CA ILE A 283 -15.82 4.00 -10.83
C ILE A 283 -15.35 3.22 -9.60
N TYR A 284 -15.10 3.89 -8.46
CA TYR A 284 -14.82 3.23 -7.18
C TYR A 284 -15.22 4.13 -6.01
N PRO A 285 -15.90 3.62 -4.97
CA PRO A 285 -16.46 2.27 -4.81
C PRO A 285 -17.58 1.97 -5.83
N PRO A 286 -18.08 0.73 -5.95
CA PRO A 286 -19.15 0.41 -6.89
C PRO A 286 -20.42 1.25 -6.61
N PRO A 287 -21.23 1.56 -7.63
CA PRO A 287 -22.44 2.35 -7.46
C PRO A 287 -23.47 1.58 -6.62
N ILE A 288 -24.05 2.25 -5.64
CA ILE A 288 -25.14 1.73 -4.79
C ILE A 288 -26.50 1.94 -5.48
N ASN A 289 -26.60 2.97 -6.32
CA ASN A 289 -27.80 3.27 -7.09
C ASN A 289 -27.43 3.76 -8.49
N LEU A 290 -28.23 3.33 -9.47
CA LEU A 290 -28.16 3.75 -10.87
C LEU A 290 -29.54 4.25 -11.29
N GLY A 291 -29.60 5.51 -11.70
CA GLY A 291 -30.80 6.12 -12.28
C GLY A 291 -30.56 6.51 -13.74
N LEU A 292 -31.62 6.49 -14.54
CA LEU A 292 -31.58 6.90 -15.94
C LEU A 292 -32.61 7.99 -16.22
N TYR A 293 -32.17 9.10 -16.78
CA TYR A 293 -32.98 10.31 -16.94
C TYR A 293 -32.81 10.90 -18.35
N LYS A 294 -33.90 11.46 -18.88
CA LYS A 294 -33.88 12.26 -20.11
C LYS A 294 -33.61 13.72 -19.73
N ASP A 295 -32.59 14.33 -20.34
CA ASP A 295 -32.00 15.62 -19.92
C ASP A 295 -33.04 16.75 -19.82
N ARG A 296 -34.01 16.79 -20.74
CA ARG A 296 -35.05 17.83 -20.80
C ARG A 296 -36.35 17.51 -20.05
N ALA A 297 -36.48 16.31 -19.46
CA ALA A 297 -37.75 15.88 -18.87
C ALA A 297 -37.78 15.97 -17.34
N LEU A 298 -36.62 15.97 -16.64
CA LEU A 298 -36.44 15.83 -15.18
C LEU A 298 -37.17 14.65 -14.49
N ASN A 299 -38.16 14.07 -15.15
CA ASN A 299 -38.89 12.89 -14.75
C ASN A 299 -38.08 11.66 -15.12
N THR A 300 -37.94 10.75 -14.17
CA THR A 300 -37.43 9.40 -14.39
C THR A 300 -38.21 8.76 -15.53
N LEU A 301 -37.52 8.17 -16.50
CA LEU A 301 -38.16 7.26 -17.46
C LEU A 301 -38.99 6.23 -16.66
N GLN A 302 -40.12 5.79 -17.21
CA GLN A 302 -40.86 4.68 -16.61
C GLN A 302 -39.88 3.51 -16.41
N ARG A 303 -39.77 2.99 -15.18
CA ARG A 303 -38.83 1.90 -14.84
C ARG A 303 -39.05 0.64 -15.68
N SER A 304 -40.24 0.46 -16.26
CA SER A 304 -40.54 -0.63 -17.18
C SER A 304 -39.90 -0.48 -18.56
N LYS A 305 -39.45 0.72 -18.94
CA LYS A 305 -38.83 0.99 -20.25
C LYS A 305 -37.33 0.71 -20.30
N PHE A 306 -36.68 0.46 -19.17
CA PHE A 306 -35.25 0.17 -19.18
C PHE A 306 -34.83 -0.75 -18.04
N ASN A 307 -33.73 -1.46 -18.25
CA ASN A 307 -32.95 -2.09 -17.20
C ASN A 307 -31.54 -1.51 -17.24
N ILE A 308 -30.94 -1.25 -16.07
CA ILE A 308 -29.56 -0.76 -15.96
C ILE A 308 -28.84 -1.53 -14.88
N SER A 309 -27.63 -1.99 -15.20
CA SER A 309 -26.75 -2.67 -14.27
C SER A 309 -25.31 -2.21 -14.42
N PHE A 310 -24.53 -2.45 -13.37
CA PHE A 310 -23.09 -2.24 -13.36
C PHE A 310 -22.40 -3.54 -12.96
N SER A 311 -21.27 -3.83 -13.60
CA SER A 311 -20.36 -4.87 -13.17
C SER A 311 -18.92 -4.43 -13.40
N TYR A 312 -18.01 -4.83 -12.51
CA TYR A 312 -16.59 -4.67 -12.79
C TYR A 312 -16.17 -5.64 -13.89
N THR A 313 -15.54 -5.10 -14.93
CA THR A 313 -14.82 -5.91 -15.93
C THR A 313 -13.41 -6.20 -15.43
N ASP A 314 -12.88 -5.31 -14.60
CA ASP A 314 -11.65 -5.51 -13.84
C ASP A 314 -11.72 -4.76 -12.51
N GLU A 315 -11.80 -5.53 -11.42
CA GLU A 315 -11.88 -4.95 -10.09
C GLU A 315 -10.63 -4.15 -9.74
N ILE A 316 -9.42 -4.65 -10.06
CA ILE A 316 -8.11 -4.06 -9.70
C ILE A 316 -8.01 -2.62 -10.22
N SER A 317 -8.29 -2.40 -11.49
CA SER A 317 -8.29 -1.08 -12.15
C SER A 317 -9.57 -0.25 -11.92
N ALA A 318 -10.53 -0.76 -11.14
CA ALA A 318 -11.84 -0.15 -10.95
C ALA A 318 -12.58 0.13 -12.28
N ARG A 319 -12.27 -0.67 -13.31
CA ARG A 319 -12.89 -0.58 -14.62
C ARG A 319 -14.13 -1.46 -14.63
N GLY A 320 -15.24 -0.90 -15.07
CA GLY A 320 -16.50 -1.62 -15.19
C GLY A 320 -17.27 -1.26 -16.44
N GLU A 321 -18.38 -1.97 -16.62
CA GLU A 321 -19.31 -1.79 -17.70
C GLU A 321 -20.67 -1.42 -17.11
N LEU A 322 -21.23 -0.30 -17.56
CA LEU A 322 -22.64 0.01 -17.41
C LEU A 322 -23.39 -0.62 -18.59
N HIS A 323 -24.28 -1.54 -18.29
CA HIS A 323 -25.13 -2.19 -19.28
C HIS A 323 -26.55 -1.65 -19.15
N ILE A 324 -27.10 -1.11 -20.24
CA ILE A 324 -28.46 -0.58 -20.33
C ILE A 324 -29.21 -1.33 -21.42
N GLN A 325 -30.40 -1.81 -21.08
CA GLN A 325 -31.35 -2.37 -22.04
C GLN A 325 -32.57 -1.47 -22.09
N PHE A 326 -32.92 -0.96 -23.26
CA PHE A 326 -34.12 -0.17 -23.50
C PHE A 326 -35.19 -1.01 -24.18
N TYR A 327 -36.45 -0.85 -23.77
CA TYR A 327 -37.58 -1.61 -24.30
C TYR A 327 -38.56 -0.69 -25.02
N ASN A 328 -39.06 -1.12 -26.19
CA ASN A 328 -40.13 -0.44 -26.94
C ASN A 328 -39.84 1.05 -27.20
N MET A 329 -38.61 1.34 -27.65
CA MET A 329 -38.18 2.72 -27.94
C MET A 329 -38.85 3.26 -29.21
N THR A 330 -39.36 4.47 -29.14
CA THR A 330 -39.98 5.19 -30.26
C THR A 330 -39.20 6.46 -30.61
N SER A 331 -39.52 7.11 -31.73
CA SER A 331 -38.92 8.39 -32.09
C SER A 331 -39.11 9.50 -31.04
N SER A 332 -40.18 9.41 -30.25
CA SER A 332 -40.43 10.32 -29.11
C SER A 332 -39.40 10.15 -27.97
N ASP A 333 -38.79 8.97 -27.88
CA ASP A 333 -37.78 8.66 -26.88
C ASP A 333 -36.39 9.17 -27.32
N TYR A 334 -36.16 9.58 -28.57
CA TYR A 334 -34.86 10.10 -29.00
C TYR A 334 -34.44 11.39 -28.27
N GLY A 335 -33.12 11.59 -28.14
CA GLY A 335 -32.54 12.76 -27.51
C GLY A 335 -31.41 12.43 -26.53
N ARG A 336 -31.08 13.41 -25.69
CA ARG A 336 -29.99 13.31 -24.71
C ARG A 336 -30.46 12.70 -23.39
N TYR A 337 -29.67 11.78 -22.89
CA TYR A 337 -29.86 11.07 -21.63
C TYR A 337 -28.66 11.25 -20.72
N PHE A 338 -28.87 11.02 -19.42
CA PHE A 338 -27.78 10.83 -18.49
C PHE A 338 -28.06 9.70 -17.50
N ILE A 339 -27.00 8.97 -17.17
CA ILE A 339 -26.96 8.00 -16.09
C ILE A 339 -26.54 8.74 -14.82
N HIS A 340 -27.37 8.67 -13.79
CA HIS A 340 -27.01 9.11 -12.45
C HIS A 340 -26.42 7.91 -11.71
N ALA A 341 -25.11 7.90 -11.50
CA ALA A 341 -24.44 6.88 -10.71
C ALA A 341 -24.09 7.43 -9.32
N THR A 342 -24.59 6.78 -8.28
CA THR A 342 -24.38 7.17 -6.88
C THR A 342 -23.48 6.16 -6.19
N ASN A 343 -22.27 6.57 -5.81
CA ASN A 343 -21.28 5.73 -5.15
C ASN A 343 -21.42 5.75 -3.63
N SER A 344 -21.92 6.86 -3.08
CA SER A 344 -22.17 7.05 -1.65
C SER A 344 -23.29 8.07 -1.43
N LYS A 345 -23.69 8.31 -0.17
CA LYS A 345 -24.71 9.32 0.16
C LYS A 345 -24.36 10.74 -0.31
N THR A 346 -23.08 11.03 -0.54
CA THR A 346 -22.58 12.38 -0.90
C THR A 346 -21.83 12.42 -2.23
N SER A 347 -21.61 11.28 -2.89
CA SER A 347 -20.86 11.17 -4.15
C SER A 347 -21.75 10.61 -5.26
N TRP A 348 -21.87 11.39 -6.34
CA TRP A 348 -22.60 11.01 -7.53
C TRP A 348 -22.00 11.63 -8.80
N SER A 349 -22.33 11.04 -9.95
CA SER A 349 -21.91 11.50 -11.28
C SER A 349 -23.06 11.44 -12.27
N ARG A 350 -22.95 12.25 -13.33
CA ARG A 350 -23.82 12.20 -14.51
C ARG A 350 -23.01 11.83 -15.74
N LEU A 351 -23.32 10.68 -16.31
CA LEU A 351 -22.72 10.21 -17.54
C LEU A 351 -23.71 10.43 -18.69
N TYR A 352 -23.39 11.37 -19.58
CA TYR A 352 -24.26 11.75 -20.68
C TYR A 352 -24.04 10.87 -21.90
N PHE A 353 -25.12 10.61 -22.65
CA PHE A 353 -25.10 9.95 -23.95
C PHE A 353 -26.35 10.33 -24.76
N ASN A 354 -26.41 9.97 -26.04
CA ASN A 354 -27.54 10.28 -26.91
C ASN A 354 -28.20 9.00 -27.44
N ILE A 355 -29.50 9.06 -27.67
CA ILE A 355 -30.27 8.04 -28.38
C ILE A 355 -30.81 8.65 -29.68
N THR A 356 -30.57 7.95 -30.79
CA THR A 356 -30.91 8.38 -32.15
C THR A 356 -31.60 7.25 -32.92
N GLY A 357 -32.45 7.59 -33.89
CA GLY A 357 -33.04 6.63 -34.81
C GLY A 357 -32.20 6.43 -36.07
N LEU A 358 -32.55 5.39 -36.84
CA LEU A 358 -32.17 5.31 -38.25
C LEU A 358 -32.89 6.44 -38.98
N PHE A 359 -32.15 7.31 -39.66
CA PHE A 359 -32.76 8.18 -40.67
C PHE A 359 -33.29 7.26 -41.76
N SER A 360 -34.61 7.19 -41.92
CA SER A 360 -35.21 6.62 -43.12
C SER A 360 -34.88 7.57 -44.28
N LEU A 361 -33.82 7.24 -45.03
CA LEU A 361 -33.69 7.65 -46.42
C LEU A 361 -34.75 6.87 -47.20
N ASP A 362 -36.03 7.27 -47.08
CA ASP A 362 -37.13 6.82 -47.94
C ASP A 362 -38.34 7.72 -47.70
N LYS A 363 -38.21 8.97 -48.14
CA LYS A 363 -39.35 9.84 -48.52
C LYS A 363 -38.88 10.83 -49.57
N GLU A 364 -38.48 10.30 -50.71
CA GLU A 364 -38.48 11.00 -52.00
C GLU A 364 -38.48 9.93 -53.10
N MET A 365 -39.68 9.42 -53.43
CA MET A 365 -40.26 9.49 -54.78
C MET A 365 -41.70 8.95 -54.77
#